data_AF-A0A940SI75-F1
#
_entry.id   AF-A0A940SI75-F1
#
_cell.length_a   1.000
_cell.length_b   1.000
_cell.length_c   1.000
_cell.angle_alpha   90.00
_cell.angle_beta   90.00
_cell.angle_gamma   90.00
#
_symmetry.space_group_name_H-M   'P 1'
#
loop_
_entity.id
_entity.type
_entity.pdbx_description
1 polymer ?
#
loop_
_entity_poly.entity_id
_entity_poly.type
_entity_poly.pdbx_seq_one_letter_code
_entity_poly.pdbx_strand_id
1 'polypeptide(L)'
;RANSTSPHSTRMPADGRYPLHFQKSHVYGNDVAVYLSDTSDTVELHGYNDKIIYVHPQPQPQPTYTYRSILSDLQSVASAIGRGGFTDALFNSLKTYASEVSAQLGKSSYLAYVTNALVNGNAANVDWTGGQNISSKLGNLAPGSSQLQFNELIDKWFLGSDNPSLSGLGGSYANVTQPLFGTSGAPTANDVNQGGVGDCYLMAALACVAQDEPSKIASMFTSDGNGVYGVRFFDGRGNPVYVTVNDAVAQNAAENSSDSWVQILEKAFVEYQHMNGLANEYKAIDGGWEIGLTAVTGRQATSYECSSFSRTSWDDTVKQSITSALNSNTEVMYACDQSTTDSSGHIELVNQHMFSVLGYDRSTGDFILRNPWGDHGYNGDTRYDTQFEVSADQLWNKGGYGKVIISEPESNRVAKSASGGTLGSQVNSLVASMSALHFQSSEWGAAYTRLLSVDQQFNATHMA
;
A
#
# COMPACT_ATOMS: atom_id res chain seq x y z
N ARG A 1 -18.86 64.70 -25.21
CA ARG A 1 -17.51 64.61 -24.58
C ARG A 1 -17.37 63.17 -24.11
N ALA A 2 -17.02 62.23 -24.99
CA ALA A 2 -15.64 61.86 -25.37
C ALA A 2 -14.84 61.41 -24.14
N ASN A 3 -14.61 60.09 -24.01
CA ASN A 3 -13.30 59.42 -24.18
C ASN A 3 -12.52 59.39 -22.84
N SER A 4 -11.66 58.44 -22.51
CA SER A 4 -11.22 57.14 -23.00
C SER A 4 -10.03 56.80 -22.08
N THR A 5 -9.80 55.52 -21.78
CA THR A 5 -8.47 54.88 -21.62
C THR A 5 -7.37 55.53 -20.76
N SER A 6 -6.91 54.73 -19.78
CA SER A 6 -5.59 54.70 -19.09
C SER A 6 -4.43 55.34 -19.87
N PRO A 7 -3.43 55.97 -19.20
CA PRO A 7 -2.36 55.18 -18.56
C PRO A 7 -1.76 55.82 -17.29
N HIS A 8 -1.22 55.00 -16.37
CA HIS A 8 0.14 55.15 -15.80
C HIS A 8 0.36 54.31 -14.54
N SER A 9 1.17 53.25 -14.68
CA SER A 9 2.38 53.03 -13.88
C SER A 9 2.28 53.28 -12.36
N THR A 10 1.80 52.29 -11.61
CA THR A 10 2.32 52.07 -10.25
C THR A 10 3.59 51.24 -10.34
N ARG A 11 4.70 51.97 -10.28
CA ARG A 11 6.07 51.53 -10.08
C ARG A 11 6.10 50.51 -8.92
N MET A 12 6.59 49.29 -9.16
CA MET A 12 6.92 48.36 -8.08
C MET A 12 8.02 48.99 -7.20
N PRO A 13 7.92 48.92 -5.86
CA PRO A 13 9.03 49.33 -5.02
C PRO A 13 10.20 48.35 -5.21
N ALA A 14 11.41 48.88 -5.33
CA ALA A 14 12.63 48.14 -5.63
C ALA A 14 13.15 47.29 -4.44
N ASP A 15 12.35 47.09 -3.40
CA ASP A 15 12.70 46.40 -2.16
C ASP A 15 11.97 45.05 -1.98
N GLY A 16 11.21 44.58 -2.98
CA GLY A 16 10.68 43.22 -3.01
C GLY A 16 9.59 42.90 -1.97
N ARG A 17 8.98 43.90 -1.33
CA ARG A 17 7.95 43.66 -0.31
C ARG A 17 6.56 43.57 -0.94
N TYR A 18 5.98 42.37 -0.93
CA TYR A 18 4.56 42.15 -1.20
C TYR A 18 3.73 42.59 0.01
N PRO A 19 2.57 43.25 -0.16
CA PRO A 19 1.66 43.50 0.95
C PRO A 19 1.05 42.18 1.44
N LEU A 20 1.41 41.76 2.66
CA LEU A 20 0.77 40.65 3.37
C LEU A 20 -0.68 41.05 3.72
N HIS A 21 -1.64 40.27 3.23
CA HIS A 21 -3.04 40.42 3.61
C HIS A 21 -3.31 39.66 4.92
N PHE A 22 -3.42 40.39 6.03
CA PHE A 22 -3.80 39.81 7.32
C PHE A 22 -5.32 39.63 7.38
N GLN A 23 -5.81 38.41 7.64
CA GLN A 23 -7.25 38.16 7.75
C GLN A 23 -7.83 38.57 9.11
N LYS A 24 -7.04 38.52 10.20
CA LYS A 24 -7.44 38.95 11.55
C LYS A 24 -6.21 39.09 12.46
N SER A 25 -6.25 40.04 13.39
CA SER A 25 -5.31 40.14 14.51
C SER A 25 -6.08 40.23 15.83
N HIS A 26 -5.54 39.63 16.88
CA HIS A 26 -5.98 39.86 18.25
C HIS A 26 -4.77 40.28 19.09
N VAL A 27 -4.95 41.31 19.90
CA VAL A 27 -3.92 41.83 20.81
C VAL A 27 -4.22 41.31 22.21
N TYR A 28 -3.27 40.62 22.82
CA TYR A 28 -3.34 40.20 24.21
C TYR A 28 -2.22 40.89 24.99
N GLY A 29 -2.56 41.97 25.70
CA GLY A 29 -1.57 42.77 26.41
C GLY A 29 -0.55 43.41 25.45
N ASN A 30 0.74 43.18 25.70
CA ASN A 30 1.84 43.70 24.85
C ASN A 30 2.18 42.78 23.66
N ASP A 31 1.49 41.65 23.50
CA ASP A 31 1.78 40.66 22.46
C ASP A 31 0.79 40.75 21.29
N VAL A 32 1.30 40.62 20.07
CA VAL A 32 0.53 40.61 18.82
C VAL A 32 0.57 39.21 18.20
N ALA A 33 -0.59 38.55 18.09
CA ALA A 33 -0.72 37.30 17.34
C ALA A 33 -1.08 37.58 15.87
N VAL A 34 -0.30 37.01 14.94
CA VAL A 34 -0.45 37.19 13.49
C VAL A 34 -0.73 35.84 12.83
N TYR A 35 -1.75 35.78 11.98
CA TYR A 35 -2.14 34.56 11.25
C TYR A 35 -1.83 34.73 9.75
N LEU A 36 -1.09 33.77 9.18
CA LEU A 36 -0.73 33.73 7.75
C LEU A 36 -1.64 32.74 7.02
N SER A 37 -1.99 33.05 5.78
CA SER A 37 -2.95 32.27 4.98
C SER A 37 -2.34 31.17 4.12
N ASP A 38 -1.00 31.06 4.07
CA ASP A 38 -0.32 30.03 3.26
C ASP A 38 1.00 29.60 3.94
N THR A 39 1.35 28.31 3.82
CA THR A 39 2.38 27.65 4.64
C THR A 39 3.80 27.73 4.08
N SER A 40 4.05 28.52 3.03
CA SER A 40 5.31 28.47 2.28
C SER A 40 6.31 29.60 2.52
N ASP A 41 5.99 30.64 3.30
CA ASP A 41 6.92 31.76 3.51
C ASP A 41 7.34 31.92 4.99
N THR A 42 8.65 32.08 5.20
CA THR A 42 9.24 32.49 6.49
C THR A 42 9.10 33.99 6.66
N VAL A 43 8.57 34.43 7.81
CA VAL A 43 8.45 35.87 8.16
C VAL A 43 9.51 36.21 9.21
N GLU A 44 10.44 37.09 8.86
CA GLU A 44 11.36 37.72 9.82
C GLU A 44 10.82 39.09 10.24
N LEU A 45 10.48 39.24 11.52
CA LEU A 45 10.15 40.53 12.12
C LEU A 45 11.40 41.12 12.79
N HIS A 46 11.95 42.17 12.18
CA HIS A 46 13.10 42.87 12.74
C HIS A 46 12.64 43.91 13.77
N GLY A 47 12.99 43.67 15.03
CA GLY A 47 13.03 44.71 16.06
C GLY A 47 11.95 44.63 17.15
N TYR A 48 11.87 43.53 17.90
CA TYR A 48 11.42 43.55 19.30
C TYR A 48 12.12 42.41 20.06
N ASN A 49 12.84 42.76 21.13
CA ASN A 49 13.56 41.80 21.98
C ASN A 49 12.58 40.83 22.67
N ASP A 50 12.98 39.56 22.70
CA ASP A 50 12.50 38.49 23.58
C ASP A 50 11.03 38.07 23.48
N LYS A 51 10.71 37.22 22.48
CA LYS A 51 10.04 35.90 22.62
C LYS A 51 9.48 35.43 21.28
N ILE A 52 9.92 34.25 20.84
CA ILE A 52 9.32 33.50 19.73
C ILE A 52 7.94 33.03 20.20
N ILE A 53 6.87 33.51 19.58
CA ILE A 53 5.52 32.96 19.78
C ILE A 53 5.26 31.98 18.64
N TYR A 54 5.07 30.73 19.04
CA TYR A 54 4.73 29.58 18.21
C TYR A 54 3.73 29.92 17.09
N VAL A 55 4.10 29.58 15.86
CA VAL A 55 3.16 29.49 14.75
C VAL A 55 2.37 28.20 14.95
N HIS A 56 1.14 28.30 15.47
CA HIS A 56 0.20 27.21 15.34
C HIS A 56 -0.26 27.14 13.87
N PRO A 57 -0.17 25.97 13.21
CA PRO A 57 -1.00 25.75 12.04
C PRO A 57 -2.45 26.07 12.43
N GLN A 58 -3.18 26.82 11.59
CA GLN A 58 -4.64 26.83 11.69
C GLN A 58 -5.09 25.38 11.88
N PRO A 59 -5.90 25.04 12.89
CA PRO A 59 -6.47 23.71 12.98
C PRO A 59 -7.25 23.50 11.69
N GLN A 60 -6.66 22.73 10.77
CA GLN A 60 -7.42 22.12 9.70
C GLN A 60 -8.61 21.44 10.39
N PRO A 61 -9.85 21.59 9.90
CA PRO A 61 -10.96 20.83 10.46
C PRO A 61 -10.50 19.37 10.53
N GLN A 62 -10.46 18.81 11.74
CA GLN A 62 -10.02 17.43 11.94
C GLN A 62 -10.84 16.55 10.98
N PRO A 63 -10.21 15.65 10.21
CA PRO A 63 -10.97 14.75 9.36
C PRO A 63 -12.03 14.05 10.22
N THR A 64 -13.29 14.12 9.82
CA THR A 64 -14.41 13.57 10.59
C THR A 64 -14.21 12.07 10.86
N TYR A 65 -13.56 11.38 9.92
CA TYR A 65 -13.19 9.98 10.04
C TYR A 65 -11.70 9.80 10.32
N THR A 66 -11.41 9.33 11.53
CA THR A 66 -10.10 8.84 11.99
C THR A 66 -10.25 7.36 12.33
N TYR A 67 -9.13 6.64 12.47
CA TYR A 67 -9.18 5.24 12.91
C TYR A 67 -10.00 5.08 14.21
N ARG A 68 -9.76 5.96 15.20
CA ARG A 68 -10.46 5.92 16.49
C ARG A 68 -11.95 6.26 16.39
N SER A 69 -12.33 7.26 15.59
CA SER A 69 -13.76 7.58 15.43
C SER A 69 -14.50 6.47 14.70
N ILE A 70 -13.92 5.91 13.62
CA ILE A 70 -14.55 4.80 12.90
C ILE A 70 -14.69 3.58 13.80
N LEU A 71 -13.64 3.17 14.51
CA LEU A 71 -13.70 2.03 15.41
C LEU A 71 -14.75 2.22 16.51
N SER A 72 -14.81 3.42 17.11
CA SER A 72 -15.82 3.77 18.12
C SER A 72 -17.24 3.69 17.57
N ASP A 73 -17.47 4.19 16.35
CA ASP A 73 -18.78 4.15 15.70
C ASP A 73 -19.20 2.71 15.40
N LEU A 74 -18.29 1.88 14.88
CA LEU A 74 -18.53 0.46 14.64
C LEU A 74 -18.84 -0.30 15.93
N GLN A 75 -18.10 -0.07 17.02
CA GLN A 75 -18.37 -0.69 18.33
C GLN A 75 -19.71 -0.24 18.93
N SER A 76 -20.11 1.00 18.67
CA SER A 76 -21.42 1.52 19.06
C SER A 76 -22.54 0.83 18.28
N VAL A 77 -22.37 0.63 16.96
CA VAL A 77 -23.29 -0.17 16.14
C VAL A 77 -23.37 -1.60 16.67
N ALA A 78 -22.23 -2.22 16.99
CA ALA A 78 -22.19 -3.59 17.50
C ALA A 78 -23.03 -3.74 18.78
N SER A 79 -22.92 -2.76 19.69
CA SER A 79 -23.67 -2.74 20.95
C SER A 79 -25.19 -2.57 20.76
N ALA A 80 -25.61 -2.04 19.60
CA ALA A 80 -27.03 -1.85 19.25
C ALA A 80 -27.65 -3.07 18.55
N ILE A 81 -26.86 -4.08 18.16
CA ILE A 81 -27.38 -5.28 17.51
C ILE A 81 -28.13 -6.14 18.54
N GLY A 82 -29.46 -6.23 18.35
CA GLY A 82 -30.30 -7.09 19.17
C GLY A 82 -30.21 -8.57 18.80
N ARG A 83 -30.93 -9.42 19.54
CA ARG A 83 -30.96 -10.89 19.31
C ARG A 83 -31.37 -11.33 17.89
N GLY A 84 -32.06 -10.46 17.15
CA GLY A 84 -32.45 -10.71 15.76
C GLY A 84 -31.37 -10.43 14.72
N GLY A 85 -30.19 -9.95 15.14
CA GLY A 85 -29.11 -9.56 14.23
C GLY A 85 -29.36 -8.21 13.55
N PHE A 86 -28.61 -7.95 12.48
CA PHE A 86 -28.75 -6.75 11.66
C PHE A 86 -30.16 -6.64 11.06
N THR A 87 -30.82 -5.51 11.27
CA THR A 87 -32.01 -5.14 10.49
C THR A 87 -31.60 -4.58 9.13
N ASP A 88 -32.49 -4.64 8.13
CA ASP A 88 -32.25 -4.01 6.83
C ASP A 88 -31.94 -2.51 6.96
N ALA A 89 -32.64 -1.82 7.86
CA ALA A 89 -32.44 -0.39 8.11
C ALA A 89 -31.05 -0.10 8.70
N LEU A 90 -30.60 -0.91 9.66
CA LEU A 90 -29.27 -0.77 10.25
C LEU A 90 -28.18 -1.09 9.22
N PHE A 91 -28.35 -2.15 8.43
CA PHE A 91 -27.38 -2.52 7.40
C PHE A 91 -27.28 -1.46 6.30
N ASN A 92 -28.40 -0.90 5.85
CA ASN A 92 -28.40 0.21 4.89
C ASN A 92 -27.73 1.48 5.45
N SER A 93 -27.96 1.78 6.74
CA SER A 93 -27.29 2.91 7.40
C SER A 93 -25.77 2.71 7.44
N LEU A 94 -25.31 1.48 7.73
CA LEU A 94 -23.89 1.14 7.74
C LEU A 94 -23.26 1.22 6.34
N LYS A 95 -24.00 0.87 5.28
CA LYS A 95 -23.56 1.07 3.89
C LYS A 95 -23.41 2.55 3.52
N THR A 96 -24.36 3.39 3.95
CA THR A 96 -24.26 4.84 3.79
C THR A 96 -23.02 5.37 4.49
N TYR A 97 -22.79 4.96 5.75
CA TYR A 97 -21.60 5.33 6.52
C TYR A 97 -20.30 4.95 5.79
N ALA A 98 -20.18 3.72 5.27
CA ALA A 98 -19.00 3.31 4.50
C ALA A 98 -18.79 4.14 3.22
N SER A 99 -19.87 4.57 2.57
CA SER A 99 -19.82 5.46 1.42
C SER A 99 -19.35 6.87 1.80
N GLU A 100 -19.78 7.39 2.95
CA GLU A 100 -19.35 8.70 3.47
C GLU A 100 -17.87 8.70 3.85
N VAL A 101 -17.40 7.66 4.55
CA VAL A 101 -15.97 7.46 4.85
C VAL A 101 -15.15 7.45 3.56
N SER A 102 -15.60 6.70 2.56
CA SER A 102 -14.93 6.62 1.25
C SER A 102 -14.93 7.95 0.50
N ALA A 103 -16.01 8.73 0.60
CA ALA A 103 -16.13 10.03 -0.05
C ALA A 103 -15.20 11.08 0.59
N GLN A 104 -15.04 11.05 1.91
CA GLN A 104 -14.19 12.01 2.63
C GLN A 104 -12.70 11.64 2.56
N LEU A 105 -12.34 10.37 2.75
CA LEU A 105 -10.94 9.92 2.84
C LEU A 105 -10.35 9.52 1.48
N GLY A 106 -11.20 9.29 0.47
CA GLY A 106 -10.81 8.73 -0.81
C GLY A 106 -10.73 7.20 -0.78
N LYS A 107 -11.23 6.56 -1.85
CA LYS A 107 -11.38 5.11 -1.96
C LYS A 107 -10.08 4.32 -1.83
N SER A 108 -8.93 4.95 -2.12
CA SER A 108 -7.60 4.32 -2.03
C SER A 108 -6.97 4.44 -0.65
N SER A 109 -7.61 5.13 0.31
CA SER A 109 -7.12 5.22 1.67
C SER A 109 -7.32 3.91 2.43
N TYR A 110 -6.42 3.60 3.35
CA TYR A 110 -6.50 2.44 4.23
C TYR A 110 -7.86 2.34 4.93
N LEU A 111 -8.29 3.41 5.61
CA LEU A 111 -9.54 3.43 6.38
C LEU A 111 -10.78 3.27 5.51
N ALA A 112 -10.82 3.86 4.31
CA ALA A 112 -11.91 3.62 3.37
C ALA A 112 -11.95 2.16 2.91
N TYR A 113 -10.78 1.58 2.61
CA TYR A 113 -10.67 0.18 2.18
C TYR A 113 -11.19 -0.79 3.25
N VAL A 114 -10.68 -0.71 4.48
CA VAL A 114 -11.06 -1.65 5.54
C VAL A 114 -12.51 -1.46 6.02
N THR A 115 -13.01 -0.21 6.03
CA THR A 115 -14.44 0.05 6.28
C THR A 115 -15.29 -0.61 5.20
N ASN A 116 -14.91 -0.47 3.93
CA ASN A 116 -15.63 -1.08 2.81
C ASN A 116 -15.56 -2.62 2.85
N ALA A 117 -14.41 -3.20 3.17
CA ALA A 117 -14.22 -4.64 3.28
C ALA A 117 -15.07 -5.27 4.39
N LEU A 118 -15.19 -4.58 5.53
CA LEU A 118 -16.06 -4.97 6.63
C LEU A 118 -17.55 -4.89 6.24
N VAL A 119 -17.98 -3.76 5.66
CA VAL A 119 -19.40 -3.47 5.42
C VAL A 119 -19.96 -4.10 4.16
N ASN A 120 -19.23 -3.96 3.05
CA ASN A 120 -19.67 -4.41 1.72
C ASN A 120 -19.09 -5.77 1.33
N GLY A 121 -18.18 -6.29 2.15
CA GLY A 121 -17.62 -7.62 2.02
C GLY A 121 -16.26 -7.66 1.31
N ASN A 122 -15.56 -8.76 1.55
CA ASN A 122 -14.25 -9.07 1.00
C ASN A 122 -14.09 -10.60 0.93
N ALA A 123 -13.24 -11.10 0.04
CA ALA A 123 -12.95 -12.53 -0.08
C ALA A 123 -12.38 -13.12 1.23
N ALA A 124 -11.56 -12.36 1.96
CA ALA A 124 -11.02 -12.79 3.25
C ALA A 124 -12.06 -12.90 4.37
N ASN A 125 -13.31 -12.46 4.16
CA ASN A 125 -14.36 -12.67 5.16
C ASN A 125 -14.88 -14.11 5.13
N VAL A 126 -14.34 -15.02 4.32
CA VAL A 126 -14.86 -16.39 4.19
C VAL A 126 -14.83 -17.15 5.52
N ASP A 127 -13.74 -16.99 6.28
CA ASP A 127 -13.52 -17.63 7.57
C ASP A 127 -12.82 -16.70 8.57
N TRP A 128 -12.82 -17.17 9.82
CA TRP A 128 -12.12 -16.61 10.96
C TRP A 128 -11.22 -17.71 11.52
N THR A 129 -9.93 -17.45 11.56
CA THR A 129 -8.90 -18.35 12.10
C THR A 129 -8.58 -18.00 13.54
N GLY A 130 -8.38 -16.72 13.87
CA GLY A 130 -8.09 -16.26 15.23
C GLY A 130 -6.90 -16.96 15.91
N GLY A 131 -5.90 -17.36 15.11
CA GLY A 131 -4.70 -18.10 15.54
C GLY A 131 -4.94 -19.58 15.82
N GLN A 132 -6.13 -20.11 15.52
CA GLN A 132 -6.45 -21.52 15.71
C GLN A 132 -5.95 -22.38 14.55
N ASN A 133 -5.81 -23.68 14.79
CA ASN A 133 -5.46 -24.65 13.74
C ASN A 133 -6.59 -24.91 12.74
N ILE A 134 -7.83 -24.62 13.13
CA ILE A 134 -9.04 -24.87 12.31
C ILE A 134 -9.88 -23.61 12.35
N SER A 135 -10.13 -23.04 11.17
CA SER A 135 -10.94 -21.84 11.01
C SER A 135 -12.44 -22.15 11.13
N SER A 136 -13.19 -21.17 11.59
CA SER A 136 -14.66 -21.17 11.59
C SER A 136 -15.21 -20.27 10.49
N LYS A 137 -16.42 -20.56 9.99
CA LYS A 137 -17.05 -19.71 8.97
C LYS A 137 -17.40 -18.33 9.55
N LEU A 138 -16.97 -17.26 8.88
CA LEU A 138 -17.29 -15.88 9.23
C LEU A 138 -18.37 -15.32 8.31
N GLY A 139 -18.09 -15.26 7.01
CA GLY A 139 -18.95 -14.70 5.97
C GLY A 139 -19.03 -13.17 5.95
N ASN A 140 -19.50 -12.62 4.81
CA ASN A 140 -19.83 -11.20 4.68
C ASN A 140 -21.08 -10.83 5.48
N LEU A 141 -21.19 -9.55 5.86
CA LEU A 141 -22.40 -9.01 6.48
C LEU A 141 -23.61 -9.06 5.56
N ALA A 142 -24.76 -9.37 6.14
CA ALA A 142 -26.07 -9.31 5.53
C ALA A 142 -27.13 -8.98 6.59
N PRO A 143 -28.36 -8.62 6.20
CA PRO A 143 -29.48 -8.63 7.14
C PRO A 143 -29.58 -9.98 7.87
N GLY A 144 -29.76 -9.94 9.18
CA GLY A 144 -29.72 -11.12 10.05
C GLY A 144 -28.33 -11.52 10.57
N SER A 145 -27.24 -10.88 10.09
CA SER A 145 -25.89 -11.06 10.66
C SER A 145 -25.89 -10.81 12.17
N SER A 146 -25.23 -11.68 12.92
CA SER A 146 -25.21 -11.62 14.39
C SER A 146 -24.25 -10.55 14.89
N GLN A 147 -24.41 -10.16 16.16
CA GLN A 147 -23.44 -9.29 16.84
C GLN A 147 -22.05 -9.92 16.87
N LEU A 148 -21.96 -11.25 17.05
CA LEU A 148 -20.69 -11.98 17.05
C LEU A 148 -19.98 -11.85 15.70
N GLN A 149 -20.67 -12.13 14.60
CA GLN A 149 -20.09 -12.01 13.25
C GLN A 149 -19.58 -10.58 12.99
N PHE A 150 -20.32 -9.57 13.46
CA PHE A 150 -19.91 -8.19 13.32
C PHE A 150 -18.68 -7.84 14.14
N ASN A 151 -18.60 -8.32 15.38
CA ASN A 151 -17.42 -8.16 16.22
C ASN A 151 -16.20 -8.84 15.59
N GLU A 152 -16.33 -10.07 15.08
CA GLU A 152 -15.24 -10.77 14.41
C GLU A 152 -14.77 -10.02 13.14
N LEU A 153 -15.67 -9.39 12.40
CA LEU A 153 -15.29 -8.53 11.27
C LEU A 153 -14.61 -7.23 11.71
N ILE A 154 -15.03 -6.61 12.83
CA ILE A 154 -14.30 -5.49 13.44
C ILE A 154 -12.91 -5.95 13.87
N ASP A 155 -12.82 -7.10 14.52
CA ASP A 155 -11.58 -7.69 15.01
C ASP A 155 -10.62 -8.00 13.86
N LYS A 156 -11.13 -8.48 12.71
CA LYS A 156 -10.35 -8.71 11.50
C LYS A 156 -9.88 -7.41 10.86
N TRP A 157 -10.80 -6.51 10.53
CA TRP A 157 -10.50 -5.35 9.68
C TRP A 157 -9.94 -4.13 10.42
N PHE A 158 -10.21 -4.00 11.72
CA PHE A 158 -9.77 -2.86 12.51
C PHE A 158 -8.82 -3.24 13.63
N LEU A 159 -8.89 -4.45 14.20
CA LEU A 159 -7.98 -4.84 15.28
C LEU A 159 -6.87 -5.81 14.83
N GLY A 160 -6.99 -6.41 13.64
CA GLY A 160 -6.01 -7.36 13.11
C GLY A 160 -5.83 -8.61 13.98
N SER A 161 -6.91 -9.04 14.65
CA SER A 161 -6.92 -10.15 15.60
C SER A 161 -7.32 -11.49 14.99
N ASP A 162 -7.66 -11.52 13.70
CA ASP A 162 -7.87 -12.77 12.96
C ASP A 162 -6.52 -13.42 12.61
N ASN A 163 -5.71 -13.72 13.62
CA ASN A 163 -4.35 -14.18 13.41
C ASN A 163 -4.29 -15.44 12.51
N PRO A 164 -3.33 -15.53 11.57
CA PRO A 164 -3.15 -16.74 10.77
C PRO A 164 -2.90 -17.99 11.62
N SER A 165 -3.27 -19.15 11.08
CA SER A 165 -2.99 -20.44 11.71
C SER A 165 -1.48 -20.72 11.71
N LEU A 166 -1.00 -21.29 12.83
CA LEU A 166 0.36 -21.81 12.97
C LEU A 166 0.44 -23.31 12.62
N SER A 167 -0.63 -23.90 12.09
CA SER A 167 -0.64 -25.29 11.64
C SER A 167 0.50 -25.55 10.64
N GLY A 168 1.29 -26.59 10.89
CA GLY A 168 2.46 -26.94 10.06
C GLY A 168 3.73 -26.11 10.32
N LEU A 169 3.62 -24.89 10.87
CA LEU A 169 4.77 -24.09 11.33
C LEU A 169 5.15 -24.42 12.79
N GLY A 170 4.14 -24.63 13.64
CA GLY A 170 4.31 -24.77 15.09
C GLY A 170 4.65 -23.45 15.79
N GLY A 171 4.97 -23.53 17.08
CA GLY A 171 5.32 -22.36 17.89
C GLY A 171 4.11 -21.64 18.50
N SER A 172 4.29 -20.36 18.83
CA SER A 172 3.26 -19.53 19.44
C SER A 172 3.34 -18.09 18.97
N TYR A 173 2.26 -17.34 19.16
CA TYR A 173 2.25 -15.90 18.96
C TYR A 173 2.85 -15.17 20.16
N ALA A 174 3.62 -14.12 19.90
CA ALA A 174 4.09 -13.18 20.91
C ALA A 174 4.06 -11.74 20.38
N ASN A 175 3.78 -10.80 21.26
CA ASN A 175 3.76 -9.39 20.89
C ASN A 175 5.19 -8.91 20.64
N VAL A 176 5.39 -8.18 19.54
CA VAL A 176 6.67 -7.52 19.27
C VAL A 176 6.94 -6.46 20.34
N THR A 177 8.20 -6.36 20.75
CA THR A 177 8.66 -5.37 21.74
C THR A 177 9.62 -4.35 21.15
N GLN A 178 10.06 -4.58 19.92
CA GLN A 178 10.94 -3.71 19.17
C GLN A 178 10.14 -2.61 18.46
N PRO A 179 10.78 -1.47 18.12
CA PRO A 179 10.15 -0.48 17.26
C PRO A 179 9.87 -1.07 15.87
N LEU A 180 8.92 -0.47 15.13
CA LEU A 180 8.58 -0.90 13.78
C LEU A 180 9.80 -0.86 12.85
N PHE A 181 10.56 0.23 12.89
CA PHE A 181 11.85 0.36 12.22
C PHE A 181 12.94 0.58 13.26
N GLY A 182 14.12 0.01 13.03
CA GLY A 182 15.22 0.04 13.97
C GLY A 182 15.77 1.45 14.22
N THR A 183 16.92 1.52 14.89
CA THR A 183 17.55 2.82 15.24
C THR A 183 17.93 3.68 14.04
N SER A 184 18.06 3.09 12.84
CA SER A 184 18.21 3.79 11.56
C SER A 184 16.99 4.64 11.18
N GLY A 185 15.82 4.31 11.72
CA GLY A 185 14.52 4.89 11.34
C GLY A 185 14.03 4.46 9.94
N ALA A 186 14.68 3.49 9.30
CA ALA A 186 14.35 3.03 7.97
C ALA A 186 14.60 1.52 7.81
N PRO A 187 13.78 0.81 7.00
CA PRO A 187 14.03 -0.58 6.61
C PRO A 187 15.40 -0.75 5.97
N THR A 188 16.05 -1.87 6.25
CA THR A 188 17.32 -2.28 5.66
C THR A 188 17.27 -3.74 5.24
N ALA A 189 18.09 -4.13 4.27
CA ALA A 189 18.18 -5.53 3.86
C ALA A 189 18.62 -6.46 5.01
N ASN A 190 19.37 -5.96 6.00
CA ASN A 190 19.85 -6.75 7.14
C ASN A 190 18.75 -7.08 8.14
N ASP A 191 17.64 -6.35 8.13
CA ASP A 191 16.51 -6.64 9.01
C ASP A 191 15.84 -7.97 8.61
N VAL A 192 16.02 -8.39 7.34
CA VAL A 192 15.38 -9.57 6.75
C VAL A 192 16.13 -10.85 7.11
N ASN A 193 15.50 -11.64 7.98
CA ASN A 193 15.97 -12.94 8.44
C ASN A 193 14.82 -13.94 8.34
N GLN A 194 14.85 -14.78 7.31
CA GLN A 194 13.86 -15.84 7.12
C GLN A 194 13.97 -16.87 8.25
N GLY A 195 12.84 -17.25 8.85
CA GLY A 195 12.78 -18.39 9.77
C GLY A 195 12.05 -19.59 9.17
N GLY A 196 11.13 -20.20 9.92
CA GLY A 196 10.60 -21.54 9.63
C GLY A 196 9.60 -21.67 8.46
N VAL A 197 9.32 -20.59 7.74
CA VAL A 197 8.35 -20.55 6.62
C VAL A 197 9.09 -20.67 5.29
N GLY A 198 8.52 -21.40 4.34
CA GLY A 198 9.12 -21.63 3.01
C GLY A 198 8.95 -20.45 2.04
N ASP A 199 9.04 -19.22 2.51
CA ASP A 199 8.71 -17.98 1.79
C ASP A 199 9.93 -17.17 1.35
N CYS A 200 11.04 -17.85 1.03
CA CYS A 200 12.29 -17.23 0.59
C CYS A 200 12.11 -16.19 -0.53
N TYR A 201 11.10 -16.37 -1.39
CA TYR A 201 10.75 -15.41 -2.45
C TYR A 201 10.24 -14.07 -1.92
N LEU A 202 9.48 -14.07 -0.82
CA LEU A 202 9.04 -12.87 -0.13
C LEU A 202 10.25 -12.22 0.54
N MET A 203 11.01 -12.99 1.32
CA MET A 203 12.17 -12.46 2.05
C MET A 203 13.23 -11.88 1.11
N ALA A 204 13.54 -12.55 0.00
CA ALA A 204 14.45 -12.02 -1.02
C ALA A 204 13.90 -10.72 -1.64
N ALA A 205 12.59 -10.63 -1.90
CA ALA A 205 11.97 -9.41 -2.41
C ALA A 205 12.08 -8.26 -1.40
N LEU A 206 11.79 -8.52 -0.12
CA LEU A 206 11.88 -7.52 0.95
C LEU A 206 13.30 -6.98 1.10
N ALA A 207 14.31 -7.86 1.04
CA ALA A 207 15.71 -7.44 1.11
C ALA A 207 16.11 -6.58 -0.10
N CYS A 208 15.67 -6.91 -1.32
CA CYS A 208 15.91 -6.06 -2.50
C CYS A 208 15.24 -4.69 -2.35
N VAL A 209 13.96 -4.64 -2.00
CA VAL A 209 13.21 -3.37 -1.89
C VAL A 209 13.76 -2.52 -0.74
N ALA A 210 14.17 -3.13 0.38
CA ALA A 210 14.78 -2.39 1.49
C ALA A 210 16.17 -1.82 1.12
N GLN A 211 16.93 -2.51 0.25
CA GLN A 211 18.21 -2.01 -0.26
C GLN A 211 18.02 -0.85 -1.24
N ASP A 212 17.12 -1.02 -2.22
CA ASP A 212 17.01 -0.10 -3.36
C ASP A 212 16.03 1.06 -3.09
N GLU A 213 14.92 0.78 -2.39
CA GLU A 213 13.82 1.72 -2.17
C GLU A 213 13.19 1.57 -0.77
N PRO A 214 13.93 1.75 0.33
CA PRO A 214 13.45 1.50 1.71
C PRO A 214 12.18 2.31 2.06
N SER A 215 12.00 3.48 1.43
CA SER A 215 10.79 4.29 1.60
C SER A 215 9.51 3.59 1.11
N LYS A 216 9.59 2.67 0.13
CA LYS A 216 8.44 1.88 -0.31
C LYS A 216 7.96 0.96 0.80
N ILE A 217 8.88 0.23 1.46
CA ILE A 217 8.56 -0.59 2.64
C ILE A 217 8.00 0.28 3.76
N ALA A 218 8.68 1.39 4.09
CA ALA A 218 8.24 2.28 5.17
C ALA A 218 6.80 2.79 4.93
N SER A 219 6.47 3.15 3.68
CA SER A 219 5.15 3.64 3.28
C SER A 219 4.04 2.57 3.27
N MET A 220 4.37 1.28 3.41
CA MET A 220 3.35 0.23 3.48
C MET A 220 2.56 0.29 4.78
N PHE A 221 3.17 0.78 5.85
CA PHE A 221 2.59 0.72 7.19
C PHE A 221 1.83 2.00 7.55
N THR A 222 0.63 1.81 8.09
CA THR A 222 -0.17 2.83 8.77
C THR A 222 -0.40 2.37 10.21
N SER A 223 0.07 3.12 11.19
CA SER A 223 -0.15 2.84 12.62
C SER A 223 -0.26 4.14 13.41
N ASP A 224 -1.11 4.15 14.44
CA ASP A 224 -1.21 5.25 15.41
C ASP A 224 -0.56 4.90 16.77
N GLY A 225 0.32 3.89 16.79
CA GLY A 225 1.07 3.46 17.97
C GLY A 225 0.25 2.61 18.95
N ASN A 226 -0.88 2.05 18.52
CA ASN A 226 -1.78 1.24 19.33
C ASN A 226 -1.50 -0.29 19.23
N GLY A 227 -0.41 -0.70 18.59
CA GLY A 227 -0.10 -2.12 18.33
C GLY A 227 -0.88 -2.72 17.16
N VAL A 228 -1.61 -1.92 16.38
CA VAL A 228 -2.29 -2.33 15.15
C VAL A 228 -1.64 -1.63 13.96
N TYR A 229 -1.51 -2.38 12.86
CA TYR A 229 -0.86 -1.95 11.63
C TYR A 229 -1.78 -2.22 10.45
N GLY A 230 -2.16 -1.16 9.73
CA GLY A 230 -2.62 -1.26 8.36
C GLY A 230 -1.43 -1.48 7.44
N VAL A 231 -1.44 -2.53 6.64
CA VAL A 231 -0.34 -2.86 5.72
C VAL A 231 -0.84 -2.87 4.29
N ARG A 232 -0.21 -2.06 3.44
CA ARG A 232 -0.56 -1.91 2.02
C ARG A 232 0.22 -2.90 1.15
N PHE A 233 -0.50 -3.69 0.37
CA PHE A 233 0.03 -4.45 -0.76
C PHE A 233 -0.59 -3.93 -2.07
N PHE A 234 -0.27 -4.59 -3.18
CA PHE A 234 -0.87 -4.33 -4.48
C PHE A 234 -1.45 -5.61 -5.08
N ASP A 235 -2.64 -5.51 -5.66
CA ASP A 235 -3.22 -6.60 -6.45
C ASP A 235 -2.46 -6.79 -7.79
N GLY A 236 -2.76 -7.85 -8.53
CA GLY A 236 -2.18 -8.10 -9.87
C GLY A 236 -2.55 -7.06 -10.94
N ARG A 237 -3.26 -5.98 -10.57
CA ARG A 237 -3.56 -4.82 -11.41
C ARG A 237 -2.90 -3.53 -10.89
N GLY A 238 -2.01 -3.63 -9.89
CA GLY A 238 -1.30 -2.50 -9.29
C GLY A 238 -2.15 -1.63 -8.36
N ASN A 239 -3.39 -2.03 -8.04
CA ASN A 239 -4.25 -1.29 -7.11
C ASN A 239 -3.84 -1.57 -5.67
N PRO A 240 -3.77 -0.55 -4.81
CA PRO A 240 -3.47 -0.77 -3.41
C PRO A 240 -4.60 -1.58 -2.76
N VAL A 241 -4.21 -2.62 -2.04
CA VAL A 241 -5.09 -3.38 -1.15
C VAL A 241 -4.49 -3.34 0.25
N TYR A 242 -5.35 -3.45 1.25
CA TYR A 242 -4.91 -3.32 2.63
C TYR A 242 -5.41 -4.48 3.47
N VAL A 243 -4.57 -4.89 4.41
CA VAL A 243 -4.91 -5.77 5.51
C VAL A 243 -4.61 -5.06 6.82
N THR A 244 -5.20 -5.57 7.90
CA THR A 244 -4.93 -5.08 9.25
C THR A 244 -4.39 -6.24 10.08
N VAL A 245 -3.28 -6.02 10.77
CA VAL A 245 -2.67 -7.00 11.68
C VAL A 245 -2.31 -6.33 13.01
N ASN A 246 -2.41 -7.07 14.12
CA ASN A 246 -1.84 -6.63 15.40
C ASN A 246 -0.37 -7.06 15.56
N ASP A 247 0.24 -6.60 16.64
CA ASP A 247 1.63 -6.82 17.04
C ASP A 247 1.96 -8.25 17.53
N ALA A 248 0.97 -9.14 17.66
CA ALA A 248 1.20 -10.55 17.97
C ALA A 248 1.72 -11.27 16.71
N VAL A 249 3.02 -11.55 16.64
CA VAL A 249 3.68 -12.22 15.50
C VAL A 249 4.06 -13.67 15.84
N ALA A 250 4.16 -14.52 14.81
CA ALA A 250 4.54 -15.92 15.00
C ALA A 250 6.05 -16.03 15.29
N GLN A 251 6.41 -16.61 16.44
CA GLN A 251 7.82 -16.66 16.88
C GLN A 251 8.75 -17.50 16.00
N ASN A 252 8.20 -18.42 15.22
CA ASN A 252 8.95 -19.33 14.34
C ASN A 252 8.91 -18.90 12.87
N ALA A 253 8.24 -17.80 12.53
CA ALA A 253 8.20 -17.28 11.16
C ALA A 253 9.44 -16.42 10.92
N ALA A 254 9.36 -15.21 10.36
CA ALA A 254 10.48 -14.29 10.28
C ALA A 254 11.11 -14.05 11.67
N GLU A 255 12.44 -14.11 11.71
CA GLU A 255 13.18 -13.98 12.96
C GLU A 255 13.23 -12.52 13.42
N ASN A 256 13.26 -12.32 14.74
CA ASN A 256 13.32 -11.00 15.33
C ASN A 256 14.66 -10.34 15.00
N SER A 257 14.62 -9.09 14.55
CA SER A 257 15.80 -8.23 14.43
C SER A 257 15.82 -7.19 15.58
N SER A 258 16.57 -6.10 15.43
CA SER A 258 16.41 -4.88 16.24
C SER A 258 15.11 -4.10 15.96
N ASP A 259 14.27 -4.59 15.06
CA ASP A 259 12.98 -4.04 14.67
C ASP A 259 11.95 -5.13 14.35
N SER A 260 10.72 -4.71 14.02
CA SER A 260 9.58 -5.63 13.88
C SER A 260 8.90 -5.60 12.51
N TRP A 261 9.34 -4.77 11.56
CA TRP A 261 8.60 -4.60 10.31
C TRP A 261 8.55 -5.88 9.46
N VAL A 262 9.60 -6.70 9.46
CA VAL A 262 9.62 -7.95 8.67
C VAL A 262 8.55 -8.92 9.17
N GLN A 263 8.47 -9.11 10.49
CA GLN A 263 7.51 -10.02 11.12
C GLN A 263 6.06 -9.55 10.96
N ILE A 264 5.83 -8.24 11.09
CA ILE A 264 4.50 -7.65 10.86
C ILE A 264 4.12 -7.77 9.39
N LEU A 265 5.05 -7.53 8.46
CA LEU A 265 4.80 -7.62 7.02
C LEU A 265 4.53 -9.06 6.59
N GLU A 266 5.32 -10.03 7.04
CA GLU A 266 5.13 -11.44 6.73
C GLU A 266 3.75 -11.92 7.21
N LYS A 267 3.37 -11.59 8.45
CA LYS A 267 2.01 -11.85 8.96
C LYS A 267 0.93 -11.22 8.06
N ALA A 268 1.12 -9.95 7.69
CA ALA A 268 0.20 -9.25 6.81
C ALA A 268 0.18 -9.86 5.39
N PHE A 269 1.28 -10.43 4.93
CA PHE A 269 1.35 -11.09 3.63
C PHE A 269 0.53 -12.38 3.61
N VAL A 270 0.47 -13.12 4.72
CA VAL A 270 -0.45 -14.27 4.88
C VAL A 270 -1.91 -13.84 4.72
N GLU A 271 -2.33 -12.76 5.40
CA GLU A 271 -3.67 -12.18 5.26
C GLU A 271 -3.95 -11.71 3.82
N TYR A 272 -2.94 -11.11 3.17
CA TYR A 272 -3.05 -10.69 1.77
C TYR A 272 -3.25 -11.87 0.83
N GLN A 273 -2.49 -12.95 1.01
CA GLN A 273 -2.63 -14.16 0.21
C GLN A 273 -3.96 -14.87 0.49
N HIS A 274 -4.47 -14.79 1.72
CA HIS A 274 -5.80 -15.28 2.05
C HIS A 274 -6.91 -14.52 1.30
N MET A 275 -6.82 -13.18 1.17
CA MET A 275 -7.71 -12.42 0.26
C MET A 275 -7.64 -12.91 -1.19
N ASN A 276 -6.51 -13.49 -1.60
CA ASN A 276 -6.29 -14.06 -2.94
C ASN A 276 -6.62 -15.56 -3.04
N GLY A 277 -7.30 -16.12 -2.03
CA GLY A 277 -7.84 -17.47 -2.08
C GLY A 277 -6.97 -18.56 -1.46
N LEU A 278 -5.86 -18.20 -0.80
CA LEU A 278 -5.11 -19.14 0.02
C LEU A 278 -5.76 -19.32 1.41
N ALA A 279 -5.35 -20.35 2.15
CA ALA A 279 -5.75 -20.49 3.55
C ALA A 279 -5.09 -19.41 4.40
N ASN A 280 -5.78 -18.95 5.45
CA ASN A 280 -5.19 -18.01 6.42
C ASN A 280 -4.24 -18.74 7.38
N GLU A 281 -3.10 -19.17 6.86
CA GLU A 281 -2.07 -19.96 7.56
C GLU A 281 -0.68 -19.65 7.00
N TYR A 282 0.36 -19.62 7.85
CA TYR A 282 1.74 -19.36 7.37
C TYR A 282 2.20 -20.40 6.36
N LYS A 283 1.80 -21.66 6.51
CA LYS A 283 2.19 -22.72 5.58
C LYS A 283 1.66 -22.51 4.16
N ALA A 284 0.58 -21.73 4.00
CA ALA A 284 0.00 -21.48 2.69
C ALA A 284 0.85 -20.54 1.82
N ILE A 285 1.79 -19.79 2.42
CA ILE A 285 2.71 -18.94 1.66
C ILE A 285 4.03 -19.63 1.32
N ASP A 286 4.18 -20.93 1.63
CA ASP A 286 5.32 -21.74 1.22
C ASP A 286 5.42 -21.86 -0.31
N GLY A 287 6.58 -21.50 -0.85
CA GLY A 287 6.85 -21.56 -2.29
C GLY A 287 6.16 -20.44 -3.06
N GLY A 288 6.95 -19.72 -3.84
CA GLY A 288 6.47 -18.59 -4.62
C GLY A 288 7.56 -18.02 -5.51
N TRP A 289 7.18 -16.99 -6.25
CA TRP A 289 8.00 -16.39 -7.31
C TRP A 289 7.89 -14.86 -7.25
N GLU A 290 7.53 -14.21 -8.36
CA GLU A 290 7.42 -12.77 -8.49
C GLU A 290 6.37 -12.12 -7.59
N ILE A 291 5.43 -12.87 -6.99
CA ILE A 291 4.40 -12.29 -6.12
C ILE A 291 4.99 -11.59 -4.90
N GLY A 292 6.12 -12.07 -4.37
CA GLY A 292 6.83 -11.40 -3.27
C GLY A 292 7.26 -9.97 -3.63
N LEU A 293 7.65 -9.76 -4.90
CA LEU A 293 8.10 -8.46 -5.39
C LEU A 293 6.92 -7.59 -5.86
N THR A 294 6.02 -8.16 -6.66
CA THR A 294 4.90 -7.42 -7.28
C THR A 294 3.86 -6.96 -6.25
N ALA A 295 3.60 -7.74 -5.20
CA ALA A 295 2.68 -7.34 -4.12
C ALA A 295 3.22 -6.17 -3.30
N VAL A 296 4.54 -6.07 -3.13
CA VAL A 296 5.20 -5.02 -2.34
C VAL A 296 5.36 -3.74 -3.16
N THR A 297 5.88 -3.86 -4.38
CA THR A 297 6.23 -2.71 -5.23
C THR A 297 5.07 -2.20 -6.08
N GLY A 298 4.12 -3.08 -6.42
CA GLY A 298 3.02 -2.81 -7.35
C GLY A 298 3.45 -2.77 -8.82
N ARG A 299 4.71 -3.10 -9.08
CA ARG A 299 5.29 -3.21 -10.41
C ARG A 299 5.04 -4.62 -10.94
N GLN A 300 5.05 -4.75 -12.26
CA GLN A 300 5.18 -6.05 -12.91
C GLN A 300 6.62 -6.56 -12.73
N ALA A 301 6.83 -7.84 -13.04
CA ALA A 301 8.17 -8.41 -13.09
C ALA A 301 8.37 -9.17 -14.40
N THR A 302 9.59 -9.10 -14.93
CA THR A 302 10.04 -9.92 -16.06
C THR A 302 10.89 -11.07 -15.54
N SER A 303 10.59 -12.28 -15.99
CA SER A 303 11.30 -13.50 -15.60
C SER A 303 12.08 -14.09 -16.77
N TYR A 304 13.33 -14.48 -16.51
CA TYR A 304 14.24 -15.11 -17.45
C TYR A 304 14.61 -16.50 -16.93
N GLU A 305 14.11 -17.55 -17.57
CA GLU A 305 14.49 -18.94 -17.26
C GLU A 305 15.86 -19.24 -17.87
N CYS A 306 16.85 -19.63 -17.07
CA CYS A 306 18.22 -19.91 -17.54
C CYS A 306 18.23 -20.94 -18.69
N SER A 307 17.38 -21.98 -18.59
CA SER A 307 17.22 -23.03 -19.60
C SER A 307 16.72 -22.56 -20.97
N SER A 308 16.14 -21.37 -21.05
CA SER A 308 15.68 -20.79 -22.32
C SER A 308 16.78 -20.09 -23.12
N PHE A 309 17.98 -19.96 -22.55
CA PHE A 309 19.09 -19.23 -23.17
C PHE A 309 20.31 -20.13 -23.39
N SER A 310 20.85 -20.09 -24.60
CA SER A 310 22.23 -20.51 -24.85
C SER A 310 23.21 -19.64 -24.05
N ARG A 311 24.45 -20.10 -23.87
CA ARG A 311 25.47 -19.33 -23.15
C ARG A 311 25.63 -17.91 -23.73
N THR A 312 25.77 -17.80 -25.06
CA THR A 312 25.94 -16.51 -25.72
C THR A 312 24.73 -15.60 -25.51
N SER A 313 23.51 -16.12 -25.72
CA SER A 313 22.29 -15.32 -25.52
C SER A 313 22.05 -14.94 -24.06
N TRP A 314 22.52 -15.74 -23.11
CA TRP A 314 22.47 -15.40 -21.69
C TRP A 314 23.34 -14.19 -21.38
N ASP A 315 24.60 -14.21 -21.83
CA ASP A 315 25.54 -13.11 -21.64
C ASP A 315 25.05 -11.82 -22.31
N ASP A 316 24.55 -11.92 -23.55
CA ASP A 316 24.09 -10.76 -24.33
C ASP A 316 22.76 -10.18 -23.86
N THR A 317 21.88 -11.00 -23.26
CA THR A 317 20.52 -10.59 -22.89
C THR A 317 20.34 -10.51 -21.38
N VAL A 318 20.42 -11.65 -20.68
CA VAL A 318 20.01 -11.74 -19.27
C VAL A 318 21.01 -11.02 -18.37
N LYS A 319 22.30 -11.25 -18.55
CA LYS A 319 23.35 -10.52 -17.82
C LYS A 319 23.26 -9.01 -18.05
N GLN A 320 23.00 -8.58 -19.28
CA GLN A 320 22.80 -7.17 -19.60
C GLN A 320 21.55 -6.60 -18.92
N SER A 321 20.44 -7.33 -18.88
CA SER A 321 19.22 -6.93 -18.16
C SER A 321 19.46 -6.80 -16.67
N ILE A 322 20.12 -7.77 -16.03
CA ILE A 322 20.45 -7.73 -14.59
C ILE A 322 21.30 -6.49 -14.30
N THR A 323 22.41 -6.33 -15.01
CA THR A 323 23.33 -5.21 -14.75
C THR A 323 22.67 -3.86 -15.03
N SER A 324 21.78 -3.77 -16.02
CA SER A 324 21.01 -2.55 -16.28
C SER A 324 20.04 -2.24 -15.14
N ALA A 325 19.32 -3.24 -14.64
CA ALA A 325 18.40 -3.10 -13.51
C ALA A 325 19.12 -2.66 -12.22
N LEU A 326 20.25 -3.30 -11.90
CA LEU A 326 21.07 -2.93 -10.74
C LEU A 326 21.62 -1.49 -10.85
N ASN A 327 22.01 -1.05 -12.06
CA ASN A 327 22.45 0.33 -12.27
C ASN A 327 21.31 1.37 -12.17
N SER A 328 20.05 0.93 -12.30
CA SER A 328 18.87 1.79 -12.18
C SER A 328 18.12 1.60 -10.86
N ASN A 329 18.73 0.97 -9.85
CA ASN A 329 18.11 0.63 -8.55
C ASN A 329 16.75 -0.07 -8.73
N THR A 330 16.72 -1.05 -9.63
CA THR A 330 15.55 -1.88 -9.90
C THR A 330 15.82 -3.28 -9.38
N GLU A 331 14.86 -3.81 -8.62
CA GLU A 331 15.07 -5.02 -7.83
C GLU A 331 15.28 -6.24 -8.72
N VAL A 332 16.27 -7.05 -8.35
CA VAL A 332 16.59 -8.32 -9.03
C VAL A 332 16.60 -9.46 -8.01
N MET A 333 15.92 -10.55 -8.32
CA MET A 333 15.95 -11.79 -7.56
C MET A 333 16.42 -12.96 -8.44
N TYR A 334 16.98 -13.98 -7.82
CA TYR A 334 17.42 -15.20 -8.48
C TYR A 334 16.87 -16.44 -7.78
N ALA A 335 16.01 -17.19 -8.46
CA ALA A 335 15.59 -18.51 -8.02
C ALA A 335 16.66 -19.51 -8.43
N CYS A 336 17.25 -20.16 -7.44
CA CYS A 336 18.36 -21.08 -7.60
C CYS A 336 17.89 -22.53 -7.61
N ASP A 337 18.47 -23.34 -8.51
CA ASP A 337 18.21 -24.77 -8.65
C ASP A 337 19.48 -25.63 -8.42
N GLN A 338 20.49 -25.07 -7.77
CA GLN A 338 21.77 -25.73 -7.50
C GLN A 338 22.22 -25.51 -6.05
N SER A 339 23.15 -26.35 -5.60
CA SER A 339 23.77 -26.25 -4.29
C SER A 339 25.28 -26.08 -4.43
N THR A 340 25.84 -25.05 -3.79
CA THR A 340 27.29 -24.81 -3.78
C THR A 340 27.77 -24.50 -2.37
N THR A 341 29.07 -24.70 -2.16
CA THR A 341 29.77 -24.26 -0.96
C THR A 341 31.05 -23.55 -1.36
N ASP A 342 31.49 -22.61 -0.53
CA ASP A 342 32.80 -21.99 -0.64
C ASP A 342 33.93 -23.00 -0.35
N SER A 343 35.18 -22.53 -0.42
CA SER A 343 36.36 -23.36 -0.12
C SER A 343 36.48 -23.80 1.34
N SER A 344 35.80 -23.10 2.26
CA SER A 344 35.74 -23.38 3.69
C SER A 344 34.60 -24.35 4.06
N GLY A 345 33.72 -24.67 3.10
CA GLY A 345 32.54 -25.50 3.29
C GLY A 345 31.30 -24.75 3.79
N HIS A 346 31.31 -23.41 3.77
CA HIS A 346 30.13 -22.59 3.97
C HIS A 346 29.20 -22.70 2.77
N ILE A 347 27.90 -22.81 3.03
CA ILE A 347 26.87 -22.87 2.00
C ILE A 347 26.76 -21.50 1.32
N GLU A 348 26.80 -21.51 -0.01
CA GLU A 348 26.56 -20.33 -0.85
C GLU A 348 25.18 -20.49 -1.52
N LEU A 349 25.11 -21.20 -2.65
CA LEU A 349 23.85 -21.46 -3.36
C LEU A 349 23.07 -22.62 -2.73
N VAL A 350 21.75 -22.48 -2.71
CA VAL A 350 20.81 -23.44 -2.13
C VAL A 350 19.77 -23.80 -3.20
N ASN A 351 19.54 -25.10 -3.39
CA ASN A 351 18.58 -25.59 -4.37
C ASN A 351 17.14 -25.28 -3.92
N GLN A 352 16.29 -24.86 -4.85
CA GLN A 352 14.91 -24.43 -4.61
C GLN A 352 14.83 -23.24 -3.63
N HIS A 353 15.72 -22.26 -3.80
CA HIS A 353 15.82 -21.09 -2.93
C HIS A 353 15.88 -19.80 -3.74
N MET A 354 15.25 -18.73 -3.24
CA MET A 354 15.33 -17.42 -3.85
C MET A 354 16.41 -16.58 -3.16
N PHE A 355 17.25 -15.91 -3.95
CA PHE A 355 18.25 -14.96 -3.48
C PHE A 355 17.92 -13.55 -3.96
N SER A 356 18.29 -12.56 -3.19
CA SER A 356 18.38 -11.17 -3.67
C SER A 356 19.67 -11.02 -4.48
N VAL A 357 19.63 -10.32 -5.61
CA VAL A 357 20.84 -9.90 -6.34
C VAL A 357 21.03 -8.41 -6.04
N LEU A 358 22.02 -8.08 -5.21
CA LEU A 358 22.21 -6.73 -4.66
C LEU A 358 23.21 -5.90 -5.45
N GLY A 359 24.04 -6.51 -6.30
CA GLY A 359 25.09 -5.78 -6.97
C GLY A 359 25.85 -6.56 -8.03
N TYR A 360 26.76 -5.86 -8.69
CA TYR A 360 27.63 -6.38 -9.73
C TYR A 360 29.03 -5.80 -9.55
N ASP A 361 30.01 -6.65 -9.23
CA ASP A 361 31.41 -6.24 -9.20
C ASP A 361 31.98 -6.29 -10.62
N ARG A 362 32.30 -5.11 -11.16
CA ARG A 362 32.89 -4.96 -12.49
C ARG A 362 34.34 -5.46 -12.57
N SER A 363 35.01 -5.60 -11.43
CA SER A 363 36.41 -6.01 -11.35
C SER A 363 36.58 -7.52 -11.49
N THR A 364 35.72 -8.29 -10.83
CA THR A 364 35.67 -9.76 -10.93
C THR A 364 34.73 -10.22 -12.05
N GLY A 365 33.72 -9.41 -12.35
CA GLY A 365 32.66 -9.76 -13.30
C GLY A 365 31.53 -10.57 -12.66
N ASP A 366 31.47 -10.59 -11.33
CA ASP A 366 30.56 -11.40 -10.52
C ASP A 366 29.40 -10.59 -9.93
N PHE A 367 28.33 -11.28 -9.58
CA PHE A 367 27.13 -10.72 -8.97
C PHE A 367 27.16 -10.94 -7.46
N ILE A 368 26.68 -9.95 -6.72
CA ILE A 368 26.60 -10.01 -5.27
C ILE A 368 25.21 -10.52 -4.91
N LEU A 369 25.13 -11.74 -4.39
CA LEU A 369 23.87 -12.32 -3.93
C LEU A 369 23.75 -12.19 -2.42
N ARG A 370 22.52 -12.03 -1.93
CA ARG A 370 22.18 -12.16 -0.50
C ARG A 370 21.22 -13.31 -0.29
N ASN A 371 21.57 -14.20 0.63
CA ASN A 371 20.71 -15.26 1.12
C ASN A 371 19.66 -14.69 2.09
N PRO A 372 18.35 -14.84 1.83
CA PRO A 372 17.30 -14.31 2.71
C PRO A 372 17.24 -14.95 4.11
N TRP A 373 17.97 -16.05 4.34
CA TRP A 373 18.23 -16.57 5.69
C TRP A 373 18.87 -15.54 6.62
N GLY A 374 19.51 -14.50 6.07
CA GLY A 374 20.03 -13.39 6.86
C GLY A 374 21.25 -13.78 7.70
N ASP A 375 21.51 -13.06 8.79
CA ASP A 375 22.71 -13.22 9.62
C ASP A 375 22.44 -13.85 11.00
N HIS A 376 21.17 -14.19 11.28
CA HIS A 376 20.75 -14.79 12.56
C HIS A 376 20.87 -16.32 12.62
N GLY A 377 21.15 -16.96 11.48
CA GLY A 377 21.27 -18.41 11.36
C GLY A 377 19.93 -19.09 11.11
N TYR A 378 19.79 -19.76 9.98
CA TYR A 378 18.55 -20.42 9.58
C TYR A 378 18.40 -21.79 10.25
N ASN A 379 17.33 -21.97 11.03
CA ASN A 379 17.08 -23.21 11.80
C ASN A 379 18.29 -23.63 12.66
N GLY A 380 19.05 -22.65 13.16
CA GLY A 380 20.25 -22.87 13.97
C GLY A 380 21.50 -23.29 13.17
N ASP A 381 21.43 -23.38 11.84
CA ASP A 381 22.64 -23.47 11.01
C ASP A 381 23.17 -22.06 10.75
N THR A 382 24.47 -21.86 10.93
CA THR A 382 25.17 -20.59 10.71
C THR A 382 26.29 -20.75 9.69
N ARG A 383 26.42 -21.93 9.08
CA ARG A 383 27.51 -22.29 8.16
C ARG A 383 27.13 -21.96 6.71
N TYR A 384 26.70 -20.73 6.49
CA TYR A 384 26.38 -20.20 5.17
C TYR A 384 26.81 -18.75 5.09
N ASP A 385 27.08 -18.28 3.89
CA ASP A 385 27.40 -16.89 3.66
C ASP A 385 26.12 -16.11 3.40
N THR A 386 25.83 -15.11 4.23
CA THR A 386 24.66 -14.24 4.04
C THR A 386 24.78 -13.45 2.74
N GLN A 387 25.99 -13.05 2.37
CA GLN A 387 26.27 -12.34 1.13
C GLN A 387 27.59 -12.82 0.52
N PHE A 388 27.58 -13.14 -0.77
CA PHE A 388 28.72 -13.71 -1.48
C PHE A 388 28.68 -13.36 -2.98
N GLU A 389 29.81 -13.54 -3.66
CA GLU A 389 29.93 -13.31 -5.10
C GLU A 389 29.63 -14.58 -5.90
N VAL A 390 28.90 -14.41 -7.00
CA VAL A 390 28.51 -15.50 -7.91
C VAL A 390 28.80 -15.07 -9.34
N SER A 391 29.58 -15.87 -10.05
CA SER A 391 29.88 -15.60 -11.45
C SER A 391 28.65 -15.71 -12.35
N ALA A 392 28.72 -15.04 -13.51
CA ALA A 392 27.68 -15.17 -14.54
C ALA A 392 27.44 -16.64 -14.97
N ASP A 393 28.51 -17.45 -14.96
CA ASP A 393 28.48 -18.89 -15.26
C ASP A 393 27.69 -19.67 -14.22
N GLN A 394 27.90 -19.37 -12.95
CA GLN A 394 27.15 -19.97 -11.85
C GLN A 394 25.68 -19.55 -11.91
N LEU A 395 25.35 -18.26 -12.08
CA LEU A 395 23.96 -17.82 -12.22
C LEU A 395 23.23 -18.49 -13.40
N TRP A 396 23.89 -18.59 -14.56
CA TRP A 396 23.32 -19.28 -15.73
C TRP A 396 23.12 -20.79 -15.48
N ASN A 397 23.93 -21.37 -14.59
CA ASN A 397 23.90 -22.80 -14.23
C ASN A 397 23.87 -23.73 -15.45
N LYS A 398 24.66 -23.42 -16.49
CA LYS A 398 24.72 -24.22 -17.74
C LYS A 398 23.36 -24.40 -18.43
N GLY A 399 22.44 -23.44 -18.29
CA GLY A 399 21.07 -23.57 -18.80
C GLY A 399 20.19 -24.45 -17.93
N GLY A 400 20.45 -24.47 -16.61
CA GLY A 400 19.61 -25.13 -15.62
C GLY A 400 18.23 -24.48 -15.47
N TYR A 401 17.50 -24.91 -14.45
CA TYR A 401 16.17 -24.42 -14.10
C TYR A 401 16.18 -23.17 -13.21
N GLY A 402 17.36 -22.57 -12.98
CA GLY A 402 17.46 -21.27 -12.34
C GLY A 402 16.69 -20.19 -13.10
N LYS A 403 16.24 -19.17 -12.38
CA LYS A 403 15.40 -18.10 -12.94
C LYS A 403 15.80 -16.75 -12.37
N VAL A 404 15.94 -15.77 -13.23
CA VAL A 404 16.15 -14.36 -12.83
C VAL A 404 14.83 -13.63 -12.93
N ILE A 405 14.45 -12.91 -11.88
CA ILE A 405 13.23 -12.11 -11.81
C ILE A 405 13.65 -10.66 -11.61
N ILE A 406 13.24 -9.77 -12.51
CA ILE A 406 13.58 -8.35 -12.47
C ILE A 406 12.29 -7.55 -12.36
N SER A 407 12.20 -6.64 -11.39
CA SER A 407 11.08 -5.70 -11.34
C SER A 407 11.06 -4.85 -12.61
N GLU A 408 9.88 -4.58 -13.16
CA GLU A 408 9.77 -3.58 -14.21
C GLU A 408 9.92 -2.15 -13.63
N PRO A 409 10.36 -1.15 -14.41
CA PRO A 409 10.47 0.23 -13.94
C PRO A 409 9.14 0.78 -13.43
N GLU A 410 9.19 1.78 -12.54
CA GLU A 410 8.00 2.43 -11.97
C GLU A 410 7.01 2.96 -13.03
N SER A 411 7.49 3.36 -14.21
CA SER A 411 6.63 3.79 -15.32
C SER A 411 5.68 2.71 -15.82
N ASN A 412 6.02 1.44 -15.58
CA ASN A 412 5.23 0.27 -15.94
C ASN A 412 4.37 -0.23 -14.77
N ARG A 413 4.35 0.46 -13.62
CA ARG A 413 3.36 0.23 -12.58
C ARG A 413 2.00 0.21 -13.28
N VAL A 414 1.25 -0.88 -13.08
CA VAL A 414 0.04 -1.13 -13.85
C VAL A 414 -0.88 0.09 -13.73
N ALA A 415 -0.90 0.92 -14.76
CA ALA A 415 -1.82 2.03 -14.89
C ALA A 415 -3.19 1.47 -15.29
N LYS A 416 -3.77 0.62 -14.43
CA LYS A 416 -5.20 0.29 -14.44
C LYS A 416 -6.02 1.27 -13.60
N SER A 417 -5.50 2.49 -13.45
CA SER A 417 -6.26 3.66 -13.04
C SER A 417 -6.04 4.85 -13.99
N ALA A 418 -5.82 4.63 -15.30
CA ALA A 418 -5.99 5.69 -16.32
C ALA A 418 -5.96 5.21 -17.79
N SER A 419 -5.73 3.93 -18.10
CA SER A 419 -6.14 3.39 -19.40
C SER A 419 -7.63 3.02 -19.27
N GLY A 420 -8.60 3.84 -19.69
CA GLY A 420 -8.70 4.28 -21.09
C GLY A 420 -8.96 3.11 -22.05
N GLY A 421 -8.98 1.86 -21.55
CA GLY A 421 -9.33 0.67 -22.29
C GLY A 421 -10.84 0.53 -22.42
N THR A 422 -11.33 0.79 -23.63
CA THR A 422 -12.58 0.28 -24.22
C THR A 422 -13.94 0.66 -23.65
N LEU A 423 -14.08 1.32 -22.49
CA LEU A 423 -15.38 1.91 -22.10
C LEU A 423 -15.55 3.34 -22.61
N GLY A 424 -14.50 4.17 -22.59
CA GLY A 424 -14.56 5.54 -23.12
C GLY A 424 -14.72 5.60 -24.64
N SER A 425 -14.08 4.68 -25.38
CA SER A 425 -14.24 4.60 -26.84
C SER A 425 -15.55 3.94 -27.25
N GLN A 426 -16.09 3.00 -26.47
CA GLN A 426 -17.43 2.44 -26.70
C GLN A 426 -18.55 3.41 -26.28
N VAL A 427 -18.36 4.21 -25.23
CA VAL A 427 -19.31 5.28 -24.85
C VAL A 427 -19.24 6.44 -25.83
N ASN A 428 -18.07 6.84 -26.31
CA ASN A 428 -17.97 7.86 -27.37
C ASN A 428 -18.46 7.34 -28.72
N SER A 429 -18.29 6.05 -29.03
CA SER A 429 -18.89 5.40 -30.20
C SER A 429 -20.41 5.25 -30.07
N LEU A 430 -20.92 4.98 -28.86
CA LEU A 430 -22.35 4.90 -28.55
C LEU A 430 -23.00 6.29 -28.55
N VAL A 431 -22.33 7.30 -28.02
CA VAL A 431 -22.75 8.72 -28.08
C VAL A 431 -22.69 9.21 -29.52
N ALA A 432 -21.63 8.89 -30.29
CA ALA A 432 -21.52 9.23 -31.71
C ALA A 432 -22.57 8.53 -32.58
N SER A 433 -22.90 7.27 -32.30
CA SER A 433 -23.94 6.51 -33.01
C SER A 433 -25.36 6.87 -32.56
N MET A 434 -25.57 7.32 -31.32
CA MET A 434 -26.82 7.92 -30.84
C MET A 434 -27.04 9.30 -31.46
N SER A 435 -25.99 10.12 -31.62
CA SER A 435 -26.07 11.39 -32.34
C SER A 435 -26.22 11.23 -33.86
N ALA A 436 -25.89 10.06 -34.42
CA ALA A 436 -26.14 9.72 -35.82
C ALA A 436 -27.56 9.18 -36.08
N LEU A 437 -28.33 8.86 -35.02
CA LEU A 437 -29.63 8.17 -35.16
C LEU A 437 -30.86 9.04 -34.92
N HIS A 438 -30.76 10.33 -34.58
CA HIS A 438 -31.94 11.18 -34.46
C HIS A 438 -31.75 12.56 -35.10
N PHE A 439 -32.03 12.63 -36.40
CA PHE A 439 -32.51 13.85 -37.05
C PHE A 439 -33.82 13.53 -37.78
N GLN A 440 -34.95 13.84 -37.14
CA GLN A 440 -36.07 14.48 -37.81
C GLN A 440 -36.49 15.70 -36.97
N SER A 441 -36.21 16.87 -37.52
CA SER A 441 -36.20 18.18 -36.88
C SER A 441 -37.59 18.83 -36.80
N SER A 442 -38.65 18.10 -36.48
CA SER A 442 -40.01 18.65 -36.41
C SER A 442 -40.68 18.60 -35.04
N GLU A 443 -40.09 17.94 -34.03
CA GLU A 443 -40.76 17.76 -32.73
C GLU A 443 -40.17 18.59 -31.58
N TRP A 444 -38.99 19.20 -31.76
CA TRP A 444 -38.37 20.03 -30.72
C TRP A 444 -38.91 21.47 -30.63
N GLY A 445 -39.57 21.99 -31.68
CA GLY A 445 -40.21 23.31 -31.64
C GLY A 445 -41.45 23.37 -30.73
N ALA A 446 -42.19 22.27 -30.63
CA ALA A 446 -43.42 22.20 -29.83
C ALA A 446 -43.14 21.92 -28.34
N ALA A 447 -42.06 21.18 -28.02
CA ALA A 447 -41.69 20.86 -26.65
C ALA A 447 -41.01 22.04 -25.93
N TYR A 448 -40.15 22.79 -26.62
CA TYR A 448 -39.47 23.96 -26.05
C TYR A 448 -40.47 25.10 -25.72
N THR A 449 -41.50 25.27 -26.54
CA THR A 449 -42.56 26.26 -26.31
C THR A 449 -43.50 25.85 -25.16
N ARG A 450 -43.68 24.55 -24.89
CA ARG A 450 -44.47 24.05 -23.74
C ARG A 450 -43.70 24.10 -22.41
N LEU A 451 -42.38 23.92 -22.43
CA LEU A 451 -41.55 24.01 -21.22
C LEU A 451 -41.40 25.47 -20.75
N LEU A 452 -41.30 26.44 -21.67
CA LEU A 452 -41.26 27.87 -21.32
C LEU A 452 -42.60 28.41 -20.77
N SER A 453 -43.74 27.83 -21.14
CA SER A 453 -45.05 28.21 -20.57
C SER A 453 -45.32 27.64 -19.16
N VAL A 454 -44.60 26.60 -18.74
CA VAL A 454 -44.75 26.01 -17.40
C VAL A 454 -43.89 26.75 -16.37
N ASP A 455 -42.74 27.28 -16.79
CA ASP A 455 -41.84 28.05 -15.92
C ASP A 455 -42.34 29.50 -15.66
N GLN A 456 -43.11 30.08 -16.59
CA GLN A 456 -43.80 31.36 -16.37
C GLN A 456 -45.09 31.26 -15.54
N GLN A 457 -45.65 30.07 -15.33
CA GLN A 457 -46.82 29.87 -14.46
C GLN A 457 -46.48 29.49 -13.01
N PHE A 458 -45.25 29.03 -12.72
CA PHE A 458 -44.84 28.71 -11.35
C PHE A 458 -44.32 29.91 -10.55
N ASN A 459 -43.85 30.98 -11.21
CA ASN A 459 -43.35 32.19 -10.55
C ASN A 459 -44.41 33.29 -10.29
N ALA A 460 -45.69 33.04 -10.59
CA ALA A 460 -46.77 34.02 -10.37
C ALA A 460 -47.74 33.65 -9.22
N THR A 461 -47.54 32.53 -8.52
CA THR A 461 -48.52 32.04 -7.51
C THR A 461 -47.99 31.97 -6.08
N HIS A 462 -46.83 32.58 -5.77
CA HIS A 462 -46.35 32.79 -4.39
C HIS A 462 -45.86 34.23 -4.12
N MET A 463 -46.45 35.21 -4.82
CA MET A 463 -46.51 36.60 -4.38
C MET A 463 -47.88 37.20 -4.75
N ALA A 464 -48.89 36.92 -3.93
CA ALA A 464 -50.12 37.70 -3.76
C ALA A 464 -50.70 37.38 -2.38
#